data_AF-A0A4Q4SYL3-F1
#
_entry.id   AF-A0A4Q4SYL3-F1
#
_cell.length_a   1.000
_cell.length_b   1.000
_cell.length_c   1.000
_cell.angle_alpha   90.00
_cell.angle_beta   90.00
_cell.angle_gamma   90.00
#
_symmetry.space_group_name_H-M   'P 1'
#
loop_
_entity.id
_entity.type
_entity.pdbx_description
1 polymer ?
#
loop_
_entity_poly.entity_id
_entity_poly.type
_entity_poly.pdbx_seq_one_letter_code
_entity_poly.pdbx_strand_id
1 'polypeptide(L)'
;MMTLESPHLIVLFDLDNTIFDHSHSLRSAISAIQENYADLAVYGLEELIARYNAALQEAYDKYLYKEITYEEADVMKVQLFFTRLALPKPTPE
;
A
#
# COMPACT_ATOMS: atom_id res chain seq x y z
N MET A 1 51.69 4.67 19.21
CA MET A 1 51.06 4.82 17.89
C MET A 1 49.65 4.25 18.02
N MET A 2 48.63 5.10 18.14
CA MET A 2 47.23 4.66 18.18
C MET A 2 46.72 4.58 16.73
N THR A 3 46.27 3.41 16.31
CA THR A 3 45.54 3.23 15.05
C THR A 3 44.12 3.77 15.26
N LEU A 4 43.75 4.81 14.51
CA LEU A 4 42.35 5.24 14.40
C LEU A 4 41.60 4.12 13.67
N GLU A 5 40.71 3.44 14.39
CA GLU A 5 39.73 2.51 13.81
C GLU A 5 38.98 3.23 12.68
N SER A 6 38.90 2.63 11.50
CA SER A 6 38.12 3.18 10.38
C SER A 6 36.66 3.33 10.82
N PRO A 7 35.99 4.45 10.50
CA PRO A 7 34.58 4.62 10.84
C PRO A 7 33.77 3.50 10.19
N HIS A 8 32.99 2.77 10.98
CA HIS A 8 32.03 1.81 10.47
C HIS A 8 30.98 2.56 9.64
N LEU A 9 30.98 2.33 8.33
CA LEU A 9 30.00 2.89 7.43
C LEU A 9 28.68 2.13 7.64
N ILE A 10 27.67 2.82 8.15
CA ILE A 10 26.30 2.31 8.23
C ILE A 10 25.55 2.81 7.00
N VAL A 11 24.95 1.89 6.25
CA VAL A 11 24.07 2.19 5.13
C VAL A 11 22.68 1.65 5.48
N LEU A 12 21.67 2.53 5.43
CA LEU A 12 20.28 2.17 5.65
C LEU A 12 19.58 2.15 4.30
N PHE A 13 19.01 1.00 3.96
CA PHE A 13 18.17 0.85 2.78
C PHE A 13 16.72 0.85 3.21
N ASP A 14 15.91 1.65 2.52
CA ASP A 14 14.48 1.45 2.50
C ASP A 14 14.14 0.13 1.76
N LEU A 15 12.94 -0.38 1.95
CA LEU A 15 12.48 -1.62 1.32
C LEU A 15 11.84 -1.35 -0.04
N ASP A 16 10.67 -0.71 -0.01
CA ASP A 16 9.78 -0.59 -1.15
C ASP A 16 10.36 0.34 -2.22
N ASN A 17 10.43 -0.17 -3.46
CA ASN A 17 11.05 0.51 -4.61
C ASN A 17 12.52 0.92 -4.39
N THR A 18 13.19 0.36 -3.37
CA THR A 18 14.63 0.53 -3.14
C THR A 18 15.37 -0.80 -3.30
N ILE A 19 14.98 -1.83 -2.55
CA ILE A 19 15.52 -3.20 -2.69
C ILE A 19 14.44 -4.24 -3.03
N PHE A 20 13.16 -3.86 -2.98
CA PHE A 20 12.01 -4.67 -3.35
C PHE A 20 11.18 -3.97 -4.44
N ASP A 21 10.81 -4.70 -5.50
CA ASP A 21 9.97 -4.17 -6.58
C ASP A 21 8.49 -4.13 -6.16
N HIS A 22 8.20 -3.18 -5.27
CA HIS A 22 6.87 -2.94 -4.75
C HIS A 22 5.87 -2.63 -5.88
N SER A 23 6.31 -1.87 -6.88
CA SER A 23 5.48 -1.46 -8.02
C SER A 23 4.95 -2.67 -8.80
N HIS A 24 5.83 -3.63 -9.12
CA HIS A 24 5.43 -4.87 -9.78
C HIS A 24 4.52 -5.73 -8.89
N SER A 25 4.86 -5.85 -7.61
CA SER A 25 4.06 -6.63 -6.64
C SER A 25 2.66 -6.07 -6.46
N LEU A 26 2.50 -4.75 -6.32
CA LEU A 26 1.20 -4.09 -6.23
C LEU A 26 0.37 -4.31 -7.49
N ARG A 27 0.98 -4.14 -8.67
CA ARG A 27 0.29 -4.35 -9.95
C ARG A 27 -0.22 -5.79 -10.08
N SER A 28 0.62 -6.76 -9.73
CA SER A 28 0.25 -8.19 -9.74
C SER A 28 -0.91 -8.47 -8.77
N ALA A 29 -0.86 -7.90 -7.56
CA ALA A 29 -1.91 -8.08 -6.56
C ALA A 29 -3.26 -7.51 -7.02
N ILE A 30 -3.28 -6.27 -7.53
CA ILE A 30 -4.51 -5.65 -8.03
C ILE A 30 -5.06 -6.40 -9.25
N SER A 31 -4.20 -6.87 -10.16
CA SER A 31 -4.61 -7.71 -11.30
C SER A 31 -5.31 -8.98 -10.82
N ALA A 32 -4.72 -9.68 -9.83
CA ALA A 32 -5.32 -10.88 -9.28
C ALA A 32 -6.67 -10.60 -8.59
N ILE A 33 -6.79 -9.50 -7.83
CA ILE A 33 -8.07 -9.11 -7.23
C ILE A 33 -9.11 -8.79 -8.32
N GLN A 34 -8.72 -8.06 -9.37
CA GLN A 34 -9.60 -7.73 -10.48
C GLN A 34 -10.14 -8.97 -11.20
N GLU A 35 -9.30 -10.00 -11.40
CA GLU A 35 -9.72 -11.27 -11.99
C GLU A 35 -10.77 -12.01 -11.14
N ASN A 36 -10.77 -11.81 -9.83
CA ASN A 36 -11.65 -12.51 -8.87
C ASN A 36 -12.88 -11.69 -8.46
N TYR A 37 -12.95 -10.40 -8.79
CA TYR A 37 -14.05 -9.51 -8.42
C TYR A 37 -14.67 -8.87 -9.67
N ALA A 38 -15.79 -9.42 -10.12
CA ALA A 38 -16.44 -9.03 -11.38
C ALA A 38 -16.73 -7.52 -11.46
N ASP A 39 -17.09 -6.89 -10.34
CA ASP A 39 -17.37 -5.46 -10.24
C ASP A 39 -16.13 -4.58 -10.54
N LEU A 40 -14.92 -5.14 -10.46
CA LEU A 40 -13.67 -4.44 -10.77
C LEU A 40 -13.26 -4.57 -12.24
N ALA A 41 -13.87 -5.49 -13.01
CA ALA A 41 -13.51 -5.76 -14.39
C ALA A 41 -13.76 -4.57 -15.34
N VAL A 42 -14.63 -3.64 -14.96
CA VAL A 42 -14.98 -2.45 -15.75
C VAL A 42 -13.92 -1.33 -15.65
N TYR A 43 -13.01 -1.40 -14.69
CA TYR A 43 -11.98 -0.38 -14.46
C TYR A 43 -10.65 -0.78 -15.09
N GLY A 44 -9.86 0.20 -15.54
CA GLY A 44 -8.49 -0.07 -15.98
C GLY A 44 -7.58 -0.44 -14.80
N LEU A 45 -6.63 -1.35 -15.00
CA LEU A 45 -5.69 -1.76 -13.95
C LEU A 45 -4.94 -0.57 -13.32
N GLU A 46 -4.46 0.36 -14.13
CA GLU A 46 -3.77 1.58 -13.65
C GLU A 46 -4.71 2.52 -12.88
N GLU A 47 -6.00 2.56 -13.25
CA GLU A 47 -7.00 3.31 -12.48
C GLU A 47 -7.19 2.67 -11.10
N LEU A 48 -7.35 1.33 -11.04
CA LEU A 48 -7.49 0.61 -9.77
C LEU A 48 -6.28 0.84 -8.86
N ILE A 49 -5.06 0.77 -9.41
CA ILE A 49 -3.82 1.04 -8.67
C ILE A 49 -3.81 2.49 -8.13
N ALA A 50 -4.16 3.48 -8.96
CA ALA A 50 -4.20 4.87 -8.53
C ALA A 50 -5.24 5.10 -7.42
N ARG A 51 -6.43 4.51 -7.54
CA ARG A 51 -7.50 4.59 -6.53
C ARG A 51 -7.09 3.93 -5.22
N TYR A 52 -6.44 2.77 -5.30
CA TYR A 52 -5.91 2.05 -4.14
C TYR A 52 -4.82 2.85 -3.44
N ASN A 53 -3.81 3.36 -4.17
CA ASN A 53 -2.73 4.16 -3.58
C ASN A 53 -3.24 5.41 -2.89
N ALA A 54 -4.22 6.09 -3.48
CA ALA A 54 -4.81 7.26 -2.84
C ALA A 54 -5.64 6.89 -1.60
N ALA A 55 -6.19 5.67 -1.51
CA ALA A 55 -6.92 5.19 -0.34
C ALA A 55 -5.96 4.74 0.77
N LEU A 56 -4.85 4.09 0.38
CA LEU A 56 -3.73 3.75 1.24
C LEU A 56 -3.14 5.02 1.87
N GLN A 57 -2.83 6.04 1.07
CA GLN A 57 -2.26 7.29 1.58
C GLN A 57 -3.16 7.94 2.62
N GLU A 58 -4.46 8.05 2.35
CA GLU A 58 -5.41 8.66 3.28
C GLU A 58 -5.49 7.89 4.62
N ALA A 59 -5.56 6.56 4.58
CA ALA A 59 -5.58 5.74 5.79
C ALA A 59 -4.25 5.84 6.56
N TYR A 60 -3.13 5.86 5.84
CA TYR A 60 -1.80 5.92 6.45
C TYR A 60 -1.51 7.28 7.06
N ASP A 61 -1.97 8.37 6.45
CA ASP A 61 -1.88 9.72 7.02
C ASP A 61 -2.55 9.74 8.40
N LYS A 62 -3.76 9.19 8.53
CA LYS A 62 -4.48 9.09 9.81
C LYS A 62 -3.72 8.28 10.86
N TYR A 63 -3.12 7.17 10.47
CA TYR A 63 -2.25 6.39 11.34
C TYR A 63 -1.02 7.18 11.80
N LEU A 64 -0.33 7.88 10.89
CA LEU A 64 0.83 8.69 11.20
C LEU A 64 0.50 9.87 12.12
N TYR A 65 -0.70 10.45 11.98
CA TYR A 65 -1.24 11.45 12.90
C TYR A 65 -1.74 10.87 14.23
N LYS A 66 -1.63 9.55 14.43
CA LYS A 66 -2.09 8.82 15.62
C LYS A 66 -3.60 8.96 15.88
N GLU A 67 -4.38 9.20 14.83
CA GLU A 67 -5.85 9.26 14.89
C GLU A 67 -6.47 7.87 14.97
N ILE A 68 -5.79 6.87 14.38
CA ILE A 68 -6.21 5.48 14.29
C ILE A 68 -5.01 4.54 14.51
N THR A 69 -5.27 3.27 14.84
CA THR A 69 -4.22 2.23 14.91
C THR A 69 -3.79 1.76 13.52
N TYR A 70 -2.69 1.01 13.47
CA TYR A 70 -2.22 0.40 12.24
C TYR A 70 -3.25 -0.58 11.65
N GLU A 71 -3.88 -1.39 12.51
CA GLU A 71 -4.92 -2.36 12.14
C GLU A 71 -6.16 -1.65 11.57
N GLU A 72 -6.53 -0.51 12.17
CA GLU A 72 -7.64 0.32 11.67
C GLU A 72 -7.31 0.91 10.29
N ALA A 73 -6.07 1.33 10.05
CA ALA A 73 -5.62 1.81 8.74
C ALA A 73 -5.65 0.71 7.67
N ASP A 74 -5.28 -0.53 8.04
CA ASP A 74 -5.27 -1.69 7.14
C ASP A 74 -6.69 -2.04 6.66
N VAL A 75 -7.69 -1.95 7.55
CA VAL A 75 -9.11 -2.11 7.17
C VAL A 75 -9.61 -0.89 6.39
N MET A 76 -9.26 0.32 6.84
CA MET A 76 -9.76 1.57 6.27
C MET A 76 -9.34 1.74 4.80
N LYS A 77 -8.09 1.40 4.43
CA LYS A 77 -7.63 1.55 3.04
C LYS A 77 -8.50 0.76 2.04
N VAL A 78 -8.92 -0.45 2.42
CA VAL A 78 -9.78 -1.30 1.59
C VAL A 78 -11.18 -0.71 1.50
N GLN A 79 -11.74 -0.26 2.62
CA GLN A 79 -13.06 0.38 2.63
C GLN A 79 -13.09 1.65 1.77
N LEU A 80 -12.06 2.49 1.87
CA LEU A 80 -11.91 3.72 1.08
C LEU A 80 -11.77 3.41 -0.41
N PHE A 81 -10.99 2.38 -0.76
CA PHE A 81 -10.83 1.92 -2.14
C PHE A 81 -12.19 1.58 -2.79
N PHE A 82 -12.99 0.71 -2.16
CA PHE A 82 -14.31 0.34 -2.68
C PHE A 82 -15.30 1.51 -2.68
N THR A 83 -15.28 2.35 -1.64
CA THR A 83 -16.15 3.54 -1.56
C THR A 83 -15.91 4.49 -2.74
N ARG A 84 -14.65 4.69 -3.13
CA ARG A 84 -14.27 5.58 -4.25
C ARG A 84 -14.64 5.02 -5.63
N LEU A 85 -14.85 3.71 -5.73
CA LEU A 85 -15.37 3.03 -6.91
C LEU A 85 -16.91 2.96 -6.91
N ALA A 86 -17.58 3.56 -5.92
CA ALA A 86 -19.01 3.45 -5.69
C ALA A 86 -19.49 1.98 -5.60
N LEU A 87 -18.63 1.09 -5.12
CA LEU A 87 -18.91 -0.32 -4.93
C LEU A 87 -19.31 -0.59 -3.47
N PRO A 88 -20.11 -1.64 -3.21
CA PRO A 88 -20.39 -2.07 -1.86
C PRO A 88 -19.07 -2.41 -1.14
N LYS A 89 -18.96 -2.02 0.12
CA LYS A 89 -17.80 -2.38 0.93
C LYS A 89 -17.72 -3.90 1.03
N PRO A 90 -16.53 -4.51 0.90
CA PRO A 90 -16.38 -5.93 1.17
C PRO A 90 -16.72 -6.17 2.64
N THR A 91 -17.71 -7.02 2.88
CA THR A 91 -18.00 -7.54 4.22
C THR A 91 -17.03 -8.67 4.53
N PRO A 92 -16.45 -8.73 5.74
CA PRO A 92 -15.76 -9.94 6.19
C PRO A 92 -16.71 -11.14 6.09
N GLU A 93 -16.25 -12.25 5.52
CA GLU A 93 -16.94 -13.55 5.64
C GLU A 93 -16.92 -14.05 7.10
#